data_AF-A0A955T2N9-F1
#
_entry.id   AF-A0A955T2N9-F1
#
_cell.length_a   1.000
_cell.length_b   1.000
_cell.length_c   1.000
_cell.angle_alpha   90.00
_cell.angle_beta   90.00
_cell.angle_gamma   90.00
#
_symmetry.space_group_name_H-M   'P 1'
#
loop_
_entity.id
_entity.type
_entity.pdbx_description
1 polymer ?
#
loop_
_entity_poly.entity_id
_entity_poly.type
_entity_poly.pdbx_seq_one_letter_code
_entity_poly.pdbx_strand_id
1 'polypeptide(L)'
;GKFGAIGAAYLVARFVGKVSGGAIGGFLGTDIARIRSNIGPALLSHAGLAIGLVVLLQGDPDLAAANPKMIEDITNVVLASIVIFEILGPPLVRRSVTRAGEAGKDRERIVKFIQEEYIVTPLEAEDKWDAIRQLAAFLIKTHGIKDLTVEDLIESIEEREKSISTAMGSGVAIPHAKLPASGPDIMGVMGICPAGIDFDAPDHRPVHYIIMIATPKEHQDRHLQVMAAVARMISNADIRAKLLTAQTPAEVYEVIEVEPSENYNYFLED
;
A
#
# COMPACT_ATOMS: atom_id res chain seq x y z
N GLY A 1 28.51 35.70 -19.09
CA GLY A 1 29.11 35.26 -20.36
C GLY A 1 28.08 34.57 -21.23
N LYS A 2 28.31 34.43 -22.55
CA LYS A 2 27.36 33.83 -23.52
C LYS A 2 26.83 32.45 -23.08
N PHE A 3 27.64 31.66 -22.39
CA PHE A 3 27.26 30.35 -21.84
C PHE A 3 26.20 30.40 -20.74
N GLY A 4 26.23 31.42 -19.87
CA GLY A 4 25.19 31.61 -18.85
C GLY A 4 23.82 31.89 -19.46
N ALA A 5 23.77 32.57 -20.61
CA ALA A 5 22.53 32.84 -21.33
C ALA A 5 21.96 31.57 -22.00
N ILE A 6 22.83 30.71 -22.57
CA ILE A 6 22.42 29.43 -23.17
C ILE A 6 21.89 28.48 -22.09
N GLY A 7 22.58 28.37 -20.95
CA GLY A 7 22.11 27.56 -19.83
C GLY A 7 20.77 28.04 -19.26
N ALA A 8 20.59 29.36 -19.13
CA ALA A 8 19.32 29.95 -18.72
C ALA A 8 18.19 29.68 -19.74
N ALA A 9 18.48 29.81 -21.04
CA ALA A 9 17.51 29.51 -22.10
C ALA A 9 17.08 28.04 -22.09
N TYR A 10 18.04 27.11 -21.90
CA TYR A 10 17.75 25.68 -21.77
C TYR A 10 16.89 25.37 -20.54
N LEU A 11 17.20 25.97 -19.39
CA LEU A 11 16.40 25.83 -18.17
C LEU A 11 14.95 26.27 -18.37
N VAL A 12 14.75 27.43 -18.99
CA VAL A 12 13.40 27.96 -19.30
C VAL A 12 12.67 27.05 -20.27
N ALA A 13 13.32 26.64 -21.37
CA ALA A 13 12.72 25.75 -22.35
C ALA A 13 12.31 24.40 -21.73
N ARG A 14 13.17 23.82 -20.88
CA ARG A 14 12.90 22.56 -20.17
C ARG A 14 11.74 22.71 -19.19
N PHE A 15 11.69 23.81 -18.44
CA PHE A 15 10.59 24.10 -17.52
C PHE A 15 9.26 24.23 -18.26
N VAL A 16 9.21 25.07 -19.31
CA VAL A 16 8.01 25.29 -20.12
C VAL A 16 7.54 23.99 -20.77
N GLY A 17 8.45 23.22 -21.37
CA GLY A 17 8.13 21.95 -22.02
C GLY A 17 7.51 20.93 -21.05
N LYS A 18 8.09 20.78 -19.85
CA LYS A 18 7.55 19.85 -18.84
C LYS A 18 6.20 20.29 -18.27
N VAL A 19 6.05 21.57 -17.96
CA VAL A 19 4.80 22.10 -17.40
C VAL A 19 3.68 22.04 -18.43
N SER A 20 3.93 22.46 -19.67
CA SER A 20 2.94 22.40 -20.76
C SER A 20 2.62 20.96 -21.16
N GLY A 21 3.63 20.09 -21.29
CA GLY A 21 3.42 18.66 -21.56
C GLY A 21 2.61 17.96 -20.47
N GLY A 22 2.93 18.22 -19.20
CA GLY A 22 2.16 17.70 -18.06
C GLY A 22 0.73 18.24 -18.00
N ALA A 23 0.50 19.49 -18.40
CA ALA A 23 -0.84 20.07 -18.50
C ALA A 23 -1.67 19.44 -19.63
N ILE A 24 -1.07 19.19 -20.80
CA ILE A 24 -1.71 18.51 -21.93
C ILE A 24 -2.01 17.05 -21.56
N GLY A 25 -1.03 16.33 -21.00
CA GLY A 25 -1.23 14.95 -20.53
C GLY A 25 -2.30 14.86 -19.45
N GLY A 26 -2.31 15.80 -18.50
CA GLY A 26 -3.36 15.90 -17.49
C GLY A 26 -4.74 16.19 -18.09
N PHE A 27 -4.82 17.01 -19.14
CA PHE A 27 -6.08 17.29 -19.85
C PHE A 27 -6.63 16.06 -20.56
N LEU A 28 -5.76 15.22 -21.13
CA LEU A 28 -6.16 14.00 -21.83
C LEU A 28 -6.45 12.82 -20.87
N GLY A 29 -5.84 12.82 -19.67
CA GLY A 29 -5.84 11.68 -18.77
C GLY A 29 -6.74 11.79 -17.53
N THR A 30 -7.24 12.98 -17.17
CA THR A 30 -8.11 13.13 -15.99
C THR A 30 -9.00 14.38 -16.06
N ASP A 31 -10.25 14.25 -15.60
CA ASP A 31 -11.19 15.36 -15.49
C ASP A 31 -11.02 16.19 -14.20
N ILE A 32 -10.14 15.75 -13.29
CA ILE A 32 -9.96 16.40 -11.98
C ILE A 32 -9.07 17.64 -12.15
N ALA A 33 -9.70 18.82 -12.16
CA ALA A 33 -9.04 20.11 -12.36
C ALA A 33 -7.88 20.41 -11.38
N ARG A 34 -7.96 19.88 -10.15
CA ARG A 34 -6.90 20.01 -9.13
C ARG A 34 -5.67 19.16 -9.46
N ILE A 35 -5.86 17.98 -10.05
CA ILE A 35 -4.76 17.11 -10.46
C ILE A 35 -4.13 17.67 -11.74
N ARG A 36 -4.95 18.04 -12.73
CA ARG A 36 -4.52 18.62 -14.01
C ARG A 36 -3.60 19.84 -13.86
N SER A 37 -3.89 20.73 -12.91
CA SER A 37 -3.10 21.96 -12.70
C SER A 37 -1.79 21.72 -11.93
N ASN A 38 -1.61 20.57 -11.30
CA ASN A 38 -0.46 20.26 -10.43
C ASN A 38 0.47 19.16 -10.99
N ILE A 39 0.07 18.40 -12.04
CA ILE A 39 0.92 17.38 -12.67
C ILE A 39 2.21 17.98 -13.26
N GLY A 40 2.12 19.08 -14.02
CA GLY A 40 3.27 19.68 -14.71
C GLY A 40 4.45 20.01 -13.78
N PRO A 41 4.23 20.77 -12.69
CA PRO A 41 5.27 21.05 -11.70
C PRO A 41 5.80 19.82 -10.96
N ALA A 42 5.00 18.75 -10.81
CA ALA A 42 5.44 17.49 -10.21
C ALA A 42 6.42 16.70 -11.11
N LEU A 43 6.37 16.89 -12.42
CA LEU A 43 7.27 16.22 -13.37
C LEU A 43 8.66 16.87 -13.50
N LEU A 44 8.93 17.92 -12.71
CA LEU A 44 10.21 18.64 -12.76
C LEU A 44 11.37 17.78 -12.25
N SER A 45 11.16 16.93 -11.23
CA SER A 45 12.14 16.00 -10.68
C SER A 45 12.29 14.75 -11.54
N HIS A 46 13.21 14.77 -12.51
CA HIS A 46 13.64 13.57 -13.26
C HIS A 46 15.08 13.77 -13.72
N ALA A 47 16.05 13.43 -12.87
CA ALA A 47 17.48 13.43 -13.20
C ALA A 47 17.90 12.24 -14.07
N GLY A 48 17.31 11.05 -13.86
CA GLY A 48 17.83 9.78 -14.39
C GLY A 48 18.02 9.73 -15.91
N LEU A 49 17.02 10.16 -16.69
CA LEU A 49 17.09 10.14 -18.16
C LEU A 49 18.15 11.11 -18.71
N ALA A 50 18.29 12.27 -18.09
CA ALA A 50 19.23 13.30 -18.53
C ALA A 50 20.69 12.90 -18.26
N ILE A 51 20.95 12.23 -17.13
CA ILE A 51 22.27 11.66 -16.83
C ILE A 51 22.61 10.55 -17.83
N GLY A 52 21.67 9.65 -18.12
CA GLY A 52 21.88 8.58 -19.11
C GLY A 52 22.24 9.10 -20.51
N LEU A 53 21.57 10.16 -20.98
CA LEU A 53 21.87 10.79 -22.27
C LEU A 53 23.23 11.51 -22.28
N VAL A 54 23.63 12.14 -21.17
CA VAL A 54 24.96 12.75 -21.05
C VAL A 54 26.06 11.69 -21.07
N VAL A 55 25.87 10.58 -20.34
CA VAL A 55 26.81 9.44 -20.36
C VAL A 55 26.91 8.83 -21.76
N LEU A 56 25.78 8.70 -22.47
CA LEU A 56 25.76 8.19 -23.84
C LEU A 56 26.47 9.13 -24.82
N LEU A 57 26.26 10.44 -24.70
CA LEU A 57 26.96 11.46 -25.50
C LEU A 57 28.48 11.46 -25.25
N GLN A 58 28.92 11.23 -24.01
CA GLN A 58 30.34 11.11 -23.68
C GLN A 58 30.96 9.79 -24.14
N GLY A 59 30.15 8.74 -24.27
CA GLY A 59 30.56 7.42 -24.72
C GLY A 59 30.67 7.26 -26.23
N ASP A 60 30.26 8.26 -27.02
CA ASP A 60 30.37 8.24 -28.49
C ASP A 60 31.74 8.81 -28.94
N PRO A 61 32.66 7.97 -29.41
CA PRO A 61 34.02 8.39 -29.74
C PRO A 61 34.09 9.29 -30.99
N ASP A 62 33.14 9.17 -31.93
CA ASP A 62 33.13 9.96 -33.16
C ASP A 62 32.67 11.39 -32.88
N LEU A 63 31.62 11.55 -32.05
CA LEU A 63 31.15 12.85 -31.61
C LEU A 63 32.15 13.55 -30.69
N ALA A 64 32.79 12.81 -29.77
CA ALA A 64 33.79 13.35 -28.85
C ALA A 64 35.05 13.83 -29.57
N ALA A 65 35.46 13.15 -30.63
CA ALA A 65 36.57 13.58 -31.47
C ALA A 65 36.21 14.78 -32.37
N ALA A 66 34.98 14.86 -32.86
CA ALA A 66 34.55 15.91 -33.79
C ALA A 66 34.45 17.30 -33.16
N ASN A 67 33.95 17.40 -31.92
CA ASN A 67 33.89 18.69 -31.20
C ASN A 67 33.89 18.51 -29.67
N PRO A 68 35.07 18.26 -29.05
CA PRO A 68 35.17 17.94 -27.62
C PRO A 68 34.65 19.08 -26.73
N LYS A 69 34.87 20.32 -27.14
CA LYS A 69 34.42 21.51 -26.41
C LYS A 69 32.89 21.61 -26.37
N MET A 70 32.21 21.23 -27.45
CA MET A 70 30.75 21.22 -27.50
C MET A 70 30.15 20.18 -26.55
N ILE A 71 30.75 18.99 -26.45
CA ILE A 71 30.28 17.95 -25.51
C ILE A 71 30.48 18.38 -24.07
N GLU A 72 31.62 18.99 -23.75
CA GLU A 72 31.90 19.55 -22.43
C GLU A 72 30.87 20.64 -22.06
N ASP A 73 30.60 21.56 -22.99
CA ASP A 73 29.61 22.63 -22.79
C ASP A 73 28.18 22.07 -22.57
N ILE A 74 27.77 21.08 -23.37
CA ILE A 74 26.46 20.40 -23.22
C ILE A 74 26.38 19.69 -21.86
N THR A 75 27.42 18.93 -21.51
CA THR A 75 27.51 18.22 -20.22
C THR A 75 27.35 19.20 -19.06
N ASN A 76 28.12 20.29 -19.08
CA ASN A 76 28.10 21.30 -18.02
C ASN A 76 26.73 21.97 -17.87
N VAL A 77 26.09 22.32 -19.00
CA VAL A 77 24.74 22.91 -18.98
C VAL A 77 23.70 21.91 -18.46
N VAL A 78 23.75 20.66 -18.91
CA VAL A 78 22.80 19.62 -18.49
C VAL A 78 22.97 19.28 -17.01
N LEU A 79 24.19 19.05 -16.53
CA LEU A 79 24.46 18.77 -15.12
C LEU A 79 24.08 19.93 -14.20
N ALA A 80 24.43 21.16 -14.55
CA ALA A 80 24.01 22.34 -13.79
C ALA A 80 22.49 22.45 -13.71
N SER A 81 21.79 22.14 -14.81
CA SER A 81 20.32 22.14 -14.81
C SER A 81 19.72 21.06 -13.91
N ILE A 82 20.34 19.87 -13.86
CA ILE A 82 19.87 18.76 -13.02
C ILE A 82 19.99 19.13 -11.56
N VAL A 83 21.13 19.67 -11.12
CA VAL A 83 21.35 20.09 -9.73
C VAL A 83 20.26 21.09 -9.30
N ILE A 84 19.95 22.07 -10.15
CA ILE A 84 18.89 23.05 -9.86
C ILE A 84 17.52 22.36 -9.70
N PHE A 85 17.16 21.44 -10.60
CA PHE A 85 15.88 20.75 -10.54
C PHE A 85 15.79 19.68 -9.45
N GLU A 86 16.89 19.10 -8.99
CA GLU A 86 16.91 18.19 -7.84
C GLU A 86 16.80 18.95 -6.51
N ILE A 87 17.27 20.19 -6.45
CA ILE A 87 17.06 21.07 -5.28
C ILE A 87 15.62 21.58 -5.25
N LEU A 88 15.09 22.03 -6.38
CA LEU A 88 13.75 22.61 -6.47
C LEU A 88 12.63 21.57 -6.63
N GLY A 89 12.95 20.41 -7.18
CA GLY A 89 12.00 19.35 -7.53
C GLY A 89 11.22 18.82 -6.33
N PRO A 90 11.86 18.26 -5.29
CA PRO A 90 11.15 17.69 -4.15
C PRO A 90 10.22 18.69 -3.44
N PRO A 91 10.62 19.95 -3.17
CA PRO A 91 9.69 20.97 -2.64
C PRO A 91 8.50 21.26 -3.56
N LEU A 92 8.72 21.34 -4.88
CA LEU A 92 7.67 21.61 -5.85
C LEU A 92 6.72 20.42 -6.00
N VAL A 93 7.23 19.20 -6.03
CA VAL A 93 6.44 17.95 -6.02
C VAL A 93 5.59 17.92 -4.76
N ARG A 94 6.20 18.09 -3.57
CA ARG A 94 5.47 18.10 -2.30
C ARG A 94 4.35 19.13 -2.32
N ARG A 95 4.63 20.37 -2.74
CA ARG A 95 3.61 21.43 -2.86
C ARG A 95 2.51 21.08 -3.86
N SER A 96 2.85 20.44 -4.98
CA SER A 96 1.90 20.04 -6.03
C SER A 96 0.99 18.91 -5.56
N VAL A 97 1.54 17.90 -4.91
CA VAL A 97 0.81 16.79 -4.29
C VAL A 97 -0.10 17.31 -3.17
N THR A 98 0.38 18.24 -2.31
CA THR A 98 -0.46 18.88 -1.29
C THR A 98 -1.58 19.73 -1.90
N ARG A 99 -1.33 20.48 -2.97
CA ARG A 99 -2.35 21.29 -3.66
C ARG A 99 -3.37 20.47 -4.45
N ALA A 100 -2.94 19.34 -5.00
CA ALA A 100 -3.85 18.36 -5.57
C ALA A 100 -4.78 17.77 -4.49
N GLY A 101 -4.39 17.91 -3.22
CA GLY A 101 -5.07 17.34 -2.08
C GLY A 101 -4.76 15.86 -1.93
N GLU A 102 -3.66 15.37 -2.51
CA GLU A 102 -3.23 13.96 -2.46
C GLU A 102 -2.17 13.72 -1.38
N ALA A 103 -1.61 14.79 -0.78
CA ALA A 103 -0.62 14.64 0.29
C ALA A 103 -1.29 14.08 1.55
N GLY A 104 -0.72 12.99 2.09
CA GLY A 104 -1.27 12.31 3.26
C GLY A 104 -2.56 11.53 2.97
N LYS A 105 -2.99 11.46 1.71
CA LYS A 105 -4.07 10.57 1.26
C LYS A 105 -3.54 9.22 0.79
N ASP A 106 -2.36 8.80 1.24
CA ASP A 106 -1.98 7.40 1.16
C ASP A 106 -2.98 6.64 2.04
N ARG A 107 -4.09 6.24 1.43
CA ARG A 107 -5.21 5.61 2.12
C ARG A 107 -4.66 4.36 2.75
N GLU A 108 -4.79 4.32 4.06
CA GLU A 108 -4.16 3.29 4.86
C GLU A 108 -4.84 1.96 4.49
N ARG A 109 -4.05 1.04 3.91
CA ARG A 109 -4.57 -0.17 3.29
C ARG A 109 -4.90 -1.20 4.36
N ILE A 110 -5.93 -2.02 4.14
CA ILE A 110 -6.15 -3.29 4.87
C ILE A 110 -4.83 -4.08 4.93
N VAL A 111 -4.05 -4.01 3.86
CA VAL A 111 -2.72 -4.63 3.70
C VAL A 111 -1.73 -4.23 4.82
N LYS A 112 -1.90 -3.11 5.55
CA LYS A 112 -0.98 -2.81 6.67
C LYS A 112 -1.07 -3.82 7.81
N PHE A 113 -2.26 -4.33 8.14
CA PHE A 113 -2.44 -5.21 9.30
C PHE A 113 -2.35 -6.71 8.95
N ILE A 114 -2.41 -7.08 7.67
CA ILE A 114 -2.14 -8.45 7.19
C ILE A 114 -0.93 -8.40 6.26
N GLN A 115 0.24 -8.69 6.81
CA GLN A 115 1.47 -8.89 6.06
C GLN A 115 1.68 -10.38 5.76
N GLU A 116 2.60 -10.70 4.87
CA GLU A 116 2.99 -12.09 4.55
C GLU A 116 3.30 -12.90 5.81
N GLU A 117 4.05 -12.31 6.76
CA GLU A 117 4.40 -12.92 8.04
C GLU A 117 3.21 -13.14 9.00
N TYR A 118 2.06 -12.52 8.71
CA TYR A 118 0.82 -12.63 9.48
C TYR A 118 -0.21 -13.56 8.82
N ILE A 119 0.22 -14.36 7.84
CA ILE A 119 -0.62 -15.33 7.14
C ILE A 119 -0.17 -16.76 7.46
N VAL A 120 -1.13 -17.63 7.73
CA VAL A 120 -0.97 -19.09 7.80
C VAL A 120 -1.87 -19.75 6.75
N THR A 121 -1.25 -20.49 5.83
CA THR A 121 -1.93 -21.29 4.81
C THR A 121 -1.08 -22.53 4.48
N PRO A 122 -1.66 -23.75 4.45
CA PRO A 122 -2.97 -24.08 5.02
C PRO A 122 -2.94 -23.97 6.55
N LEU A 123 -4.06 -23.55 7.14
CA LEU A 123 -4.37 -23.70 8.55
C LEU A 123 -5.14 -25.01 8.73
N GLU A 124 -4.55 -25.93 9.47
CA GLU A 124 -5.13 -27.23 9.79
C GLU A 124 -5.70 -27.18 11.21
N ALA A 125 -7.02 -27.07 11.33
CA ALA A 125 -7.69 -27.05 12.61
C ALA A 125 -8.89 -28.01 12.63
N GLU A 126 -9.09 -28.66 13.78
CA GLU A 126 -10.11 -29.69 13.98
C GLU A 126 -11.52 -29.07 14.12
N ASP A 127 -11.60 -27.93 14.81
CA ASP A 127 -12.83 -27.21 15.06
C ASP A 127 -12.61 -25.69 15.14
N LYS A 128 -13.71 -24.96 15.32
CA LYS A 128 -13.74 -23.51 15.51
C LYS A 128 -12.76 -23.02 16.57
N TRP A 129 -12.73 -23.65 17.74
CA TRP A 129 -11.94 -23.18 18.87
C TRP A 129 -10.47 -23.55 18.74
N ASP A 130 -10.17 -24.67 18.11
CA ASP A 130 -8.81 -25.01 17.71
C ASP A 130 -8.25 -23.97 16.72
N ALA A 131 -9.02 -23.62 15.67
CA ALA A 131 -8.61 -22.60 14.71
C ALA A 131 -8.35 -21.23 15.37
N ILE A 132 -9.25 -20.80 16.28
CA ILE A 132 -9.07 -19.56 17.03
C ILE A 132 -7.81 -19.64 17.92
N ARG A 133 -7.56 -20.75 18.63
CA ARG A 133 -6.36 -20.91 19.49
C ARG A 133 -5.07 -20.87 18.69
N GLN A 134 -5.02 -21.57 17.55
CA GLN A 134 -3.85 -21.56 16.68
C GLN A 134 -3.56 -20.15 16.16
N LEU A 135 -4.59 -19.42 15.73
CA LEU A 135 -4.44 -18.03 15.27
C LEU A 135 -4.07 -17.06 16.41
N ALA A 136 -4.59 -17.25 17.62
CA ALA A 136 -4.21 -16.44 18.78
C ALA A 136 -2.73 -16.63 19.14
N ALA A 137 -2.25 -17.88 19.17
CA ALA A 137 -0.84 -18.19 19.38
C ALA A 137 0.05 -17.61 18.27
N PHE A 138 -0.41 -17.71 17.01
CA PHE A 138 0.29 -17.14 15.86
C PHE A 138 0.36 -15.61 15.91
N LEU A 139 -0.72 -14.94 16.30
CA LEU A 139 -0.77 -13.48 16.48
C LEU A 139 0.22 -13.01 17.55
N ILE A 140 0.22 -13.64 18.73
CA ILE A 140 1.17 -13.30 19.81
C ILE A 140 2.62 -13.46 19.34
N LYS A 141 2.92 -14.57 18.67
CA LYS A 141 4.26 -14.89 18.17
C LYS A 141 4.73 -13.89 17.12
N THR A 142 3.91 -13.61 16.11
CA THR A 142 4.30 -12.81 14.94
C THR A 142 4.36 -11.31 15.24
N HIS A 143 3.48 -10.82 16.11
CA HIS A 143 3.49 -9.43 16.58
C HIS A 143 4.42 -9.20 17.79
N GLY A 144 5.06 -10.26 18.31
CA GLY A 144 6.05 -10.16 19.39
C GLY A 144 5.46 -9.69 20.73
N ILE A 145 4.20 -10.02 21.01
CA ILE A 145 3.48 -9.58 22.21
C ILE A 145 3.98 -10.38 23.42
N LYS A 146 4.44 -9.69 24.47
CA LYS A 146 5.00 -10.34 25.67
C LYS A 146 4.03 -10.40 26.85
N ASP A 147 3.13 -9.44 26.94
CA ASP A 147 2.27 -9.21 28.10
C ASP A 147 0.83 -9.68 27.86
N LEU A 148 0.63 -10.64 26.95
CA LEU A 148 -0.67 -11.19 26.60
C LEU A 148 -0.54 -12.70 26.38
N THR A 149 -1.45 -13.46 26.96
CA THR A 149 -1.54 -14.92 26.78
C THR A 149 -2.55 -15.29 25.70
N VAL A 150 -2.49 -16.53 25.23
CA VAL A 150 -3.48 -17.07 24.29
C VAL A 150 -4.85 -17.05 24.97
N GLU A 151 -4.92 -17.44 26.24
CA GLU A 151 -6.14 -17.50 27.04
C GLU A 151 -6.82 -16.13 27.16
N ASP A 152 -6.06 -15.04 27.34
CA ASP A 152 -6.62 -13.68 27.38
C ASP A 152 -7.34 -13.32 26.07
N LEU A 153 -6.76 -13.70 24.92
CA LEU A 153 -7.38 -13.50 23.61
C LEU A 153 -8.64 -14.36 23.45
N ILE A 154 -8.57 -15.62 23.87
CA ILE A 154 -9.70 -16.55 23.78
C ILE A 154 -10.87 -16.08 24.62
N GLU A 155 -10.65 -15.66 25.86
CA GLU A 155 -11.71 -15.17 26.74
C GLU A 155 -12.41 -13.95 26.12
N SER A 156 -11.64 -13.00 25.57
CA SER A 156 -12.20 -11.82 24.90
C SER A 156 -13.02 -12.16 23.64
N ILE A 157 -12.58 -13.14 22.84
CA ILE A 157 -13.30 -13.61 21.65
C ILE A 157 -14.56 -14.36 22.08
N GLU A 158 -14.49 -15.21 23.10
CA GLU A 158 -15.62 -15.99 23.59
C GLU A 158 -16.76 -15.10 24.12
N GLU A 159 -16.43 -14.02 24.82
CA GLU A 159 -17.42 -13.03 25.24
C GLU A 159 -18.23 -12.46 24.06
N ARG A 160 -17.59 -12.27 22.90
CA ARG A 160 -18.25 -11.79 21.67
C ARG A 160 -19.04 -12.90 21.00
N GLU A 161 -18.44 -14.07 20.87
CA GLU A 161 -19.01 -15.24 20.19
C GLU A 161 -20.29 -15.73 20.89
N LYS A 162 -20.39 -15.61 22.22
CA LYS A 162 -21.58 -15.95 23.01
C LYS A 162 -22.83 -15.17 22.62
N SER A 163 -22.66 -13.95 22.09
CA SER A 163 -23.80 -13.12 21.69
C SER A 163 -24.29 -13.52 20.31
N ILE A 164 -23.39 -13.50 19.32
CA ILE A 164 -23.64 -13.84 17.92
C ILE A 164 -22.33 -14.39 17.35
N SER A 165 -22.43 -15.42 16.50
CA SER A 165 -21.29 -15.96 15.78
C SER A 165 -20.51 -14.87 15.03
N THR A 166 -19.19 -14.90 15.09
CA THR A 166 -18.32 -13.99 14.30
C THR A 166 -18.12 -14.46 12.86
N ALA A 167 -18.74 -15.58 12.48
CA ALA A 167 -18.87 -15.99 11.10
C ALA A 167 -19.84 -15.05 10.34
N MET A 168 -19.41 -14.57 9.18
CA MET A 168 -20.18 -13.67 8.33
C MET A 168 -20.97 -14.39 7.24
N GLY A 169 -20.79 -15.71 7.12
CA GLY A 169 -21.22 -16.50 5.96
C GLY A 169 -20.25 -16.36 4.78
N SER A 170 -20.59 -16.97 3.64
CA SER A 170 -19.73 -17.03 2.45
C SER A 170 -18.32 -17.57 2.70
N GLY A 171 -18.18 -18.42 3.72
CA GLY A 171 -16.91 -19.05 4.09
C GLY A 171 -15.98 -18.18 4.93
N VAL A 172 -16.47 -17.12 5.59
CA VAL A 172 -15.63 -16.13 6.27
C VAL A 172 -15.97 -16.04 7.76
N ALA A 173 -14.95 -15.93 8.61
CA ALA A 173 -15.09 -15.53 10.00
C ALA A 173 -14.09 -14.43 10.39
N ILE A 174 -14.52 -13.52 11.26
CA ILE A 174 -13.69 -12.43 11.80
C ILE A 174 -13.73 -12.45 13.34
N PRO A 175 -13.14 -13.47 13.98
CA PRO A 175 -13.03 -13.50 15.43
C PRO A 175 -12.19 -12.31 15.89
N HIS A 176 -12.69 -11.56 16.87
CA HIS A 176 -12.05 -10.32 17.29
C HIS A 176 -11.97 -10.18 18.81
N ALA A 177 -10.80 -9.74 19.28
CA ALA A 177 -10.48 -9.54 20.69
C ALA A 177 -10.28 -8.06 21.02
N LYS A 178 -10.71 -7.64 22.21
CA LYS A 178 -10.37 -6.34 22.80
C LYS A 178 -9.23 -6.55 23.79
N LEU A 179 -8.15 -5.79 23.64
CA LEU A 179 -7.00 -5.89 24.54
C LEU A 179 -7.13 -4.91 25.72
N PRO A 180 -6.83 -5.35 26.96
CA PRO A 180 -6.92 -4.52 28.14
C PRO A 180 -5.83 -3.41 28.23
N ALA A 181 -4.76 -3.49 27.44
CA ALA A 181 -3.62 -2.57 27.47
C ALA A 181 -3.55 -1.61 26.26
N SER A 182 -2.81 -0.49 26.44
CA SER A 182 -2.31 0.38 25.38
C SER A 182 -1.27 -0.37 24.54
N GLY A 183 -1.49 -0.51 23.24
CA GLY A 183 -0.62 -1.25 22.32
C GLY A 183 -0.39 -0.43 21.03
N PRO A 184 0.64 -0.75 20.24
CA PRO A 184 1.15 0.17 19.22
C PRO A 184 0.20 0.38 18.04
N ASP A 185 -0.71 -0.55 17.73
CA ASP A 185 -1.76 -0.39 16.70
C ASP A 185 -2.76 -1.58 16.76
N ILE A 186 -3.79 -1.56 15.90
CA ILE A 186 -4.65 -2.73 15.64
C ILE A 186 -3.80 -3.83 14.97
N MET A 187 -3.90 -5.07 15.49
CA MET A 187 -3.16 -6.22 14.99
C MET A 187 -4.12 -7.22 14.34
N GLY A 188 -3.63 -7.96 13.35
CA GLY A 188 -4.38 -9.10 12.82
C GLY A 188 -3.50 -10.17 12.21
N VAL A 189 -4.12 -11.33 12.01
CA VAL A 189 -3.56 -12.48 11.31
C VAL A 189 -4.65 -13.14 10.48
N MET A 190 -4.24 -13.83 9.42
CA MET A 190 -5.14 -14.55 8.53
C MET A 190 -4.79 -16.04 8.46
N GLY A 191 -5.80 -16.88 8.64
CA GLY A 191 -5.75 -18.31 8.39
C GLY A 191 -6.62 -18.70 7.20
N ILE A 192 -6.10 -19.56 6.34
CA ILE A 192 -6.89 -20.20 5.28
C ILE A 192 -7.01 -21.69 5.57
N CYS A 193 -8.24 -22.17 5.72
CA CYS A 193 -8.57 -23.59 5.92
C CYS A 193 -9.20 -24.13 4.64
N PRO A 194 -8.44 -24.74 3.70
CA PRO A 194 -9.00 -25.20 2.42
C PRO A 194 -10.15 -26.21 2.60
N ALA A 195 -10.05 -27.09 3.61
CA ALA A 195 -11.09 -28.07 3.93
C ALA A 195 -12.39 -27.45 4.46
N GLY A 196 -12.31 -26.23 5.02
CA GLY A 196 -13.41 -25.58 5.71
C GLY A 196 -13.63 -26.13 7.12
N ILE A 197 -14.13 -25.28 8.02
CA ILE A 197 -14.41 -25.62 9.42
C ILE A 197 -15.84 -25.20 9.74
N ASP A 198 -16.57 -26.00 10.51
CA ASP A 198 -17.85 -25.57 11.08
C ASP A 198 -17.59 -24.47 12.12
N PHE A 199 -18.10 -23.27 11.84
CA PHE A 199 -17.88 -22.08 12.64
C PHE A 199 -19.19 -21.50 13.18
N ASP A 200 -20.29 -22.26 13.14
CA ASP A 200 -21.64 -21.77 13.42
C ASP A 200 -22.03 -20.59 12.50
N ALA A 201 -21.71 -20.72 11.20
CA ALA A 201 -22.01 -19.67 10.24
C ALA A 201 -23.52 -19.50 10.03
N PRO A 202 -24.02 -18.26 9.85
CA PRO A 202 -25.45 -17.98 9.67
C PRO A 202 -26.04 -18.60 8.40
N ASP A 203 -25.21 -18.90 7.40
CA ASP A 203 -25.59 -19.60 6.16
C ASP A 203 -25.36 -21.12 6.23
N HIS A 204 -24.94 -21.64 7.39
CA HIS A 204 -24.61 -23.05 7.64
C HIS A 204 -23.55 -23.63 6.70
N ARG A 205 -22.68 -22.78 6.13
CA ARG A 205 -21.57 -23.20 5.27
C ARG A 205 -20.26 -23.23 6.05
N PRO A 206 -19.33 -24.13 5.69
CA PRO A 206 -17.99 -24.15 6.28
C PRO A 206 -17.26 -22.83 6.07
N VAL A 207 -16.49 -22.40 7.07
CA VAL A 207 -15.59 -21.25 7.01
C VAL A 207 -14.22 -21.69 6.50
N HIS A 208 -13.72 -21.02 5.47
CA HIS A 208 -12.42 -21.24 4.84
C HIS A 208 -11.43 -20.13 5.13
N TYR A 209 -11.88 -18.92 5.45
CA TYR A 209 -11.02 -17.76 5.68
C TYR A 209 -11.33 -17.19 7.06
N ILE A 210 -10.32 -17.17 7.92
CA ILE A 210 -10.45 -16.69 9.28
C ILE A 210 -9.47 -15.53 9.46
N ILE A 211 -9.98 -14.32 9.72
CA ILE A 211 -9.15 -13.16 10.02
C ILE A 211 -9.35 -12.79 11.47
N MET A 212 -8.34 -13.07 12.29
CA MET A 212 -8.36 -12.67 13.68
C MET A 212 -7.89 -11.22 13.80
N ILE A 213 -8.63 -10.41 14.55
CA ILE A 213 -8.28 -9.01 14.83
C ILE A 213 -8.17 -8.80 16.34
N ALA A 214 -7.05 -8.28 16.81
CA ALA A 214 -6.87 -7.86 18.19
C ALA A 214 -6.73 -6.34 18.24
N THR A 215 -7.62 -5.67 18.98
CA THR A 215 -7.66 -4.20 19.02
C THR A 215 -7.43 -3.68 20.44
N PRO A 216 -6.37 -2.85 20.64
CA PRO A 216 -6.21 -2.08 21.87
C PRO A 216 -7.43 -1.19 22.12
N LYS A 217 -7.77 -1.01 23.41
CA LYS A 217 -8.95 -0.23 23.82
C LYS A 217 -8.96 1.21 23.28
N GLU A 218 -7.78 1.81 23.09
CA GLU A 218 -7.60 3.17 22.57
C GLU A 218 -7.96 3.31 21.09
N HIS A 219 -8.02 2.21 20.33
CA HIS A 219 -8.30 2.20 18.90
C HIS A 219 -9.70 1.65 18.58
N GLN A 220 -10.62 1.70 19.54
CA GLN A 220 -11.97 1.14 19.36
C GLN A 220 -12.73 1.80 18.21
N ASP A 221 -12.52 3.09 17.94
CA ASP A 221 -13.18 3.77 16.82
C ASP A 221 -12.65 3.27 15.45
N ARG A 222 -11.35 2.99 15.36
CA ARG A 222 -10.71 2.39 14.17
C ARG A 222 -11.09 0.91 13.99
N HIS A 223 -11.47 0.21 15.06
CA HIS A 223 -11.86 -1.21 15.01
C HIS A 223 -12.96 -1.50 13.98
N LEU A 224 -14.04 -0.73 14.02
CA LEU A 224 -15.19 -0.93 13.12
C LEU A 224 -14.83 -0.66 11.66
N GLN A 225 -13.93 0.30 11.43
CA GLN A 225 -13.45 0.63 10.09
C GLN A 225 -12.63 -0.52 9.50
N VAL A 226 -11.72 -1.10 10.30
CA VAL A 226 -10.92 -2.27 9.90
C VAL A 226 -11.84 -3.46 9.61
N MET A 227 -12.78 -3.78 10.51
CA MET A 227 -13.74 -4.86 10.28
C MET A 227 -14.55 -4.69 9.00
N ALA A 228 -15.07 -3.47 8.74
CA ALA A 228 -15.84 -3.18 7.55
C ALA A 228 -14.99 -3.33 6.28
N ALA A 229 -13.72 -2.93 6.33
CA ALA A 229 -12.78 -3.06 5.23
C ALA A 229 -12.50 -4.54 4.92
N VAL A 230 -12.25 -5.36 5.95
CA VAL A 230 -12.05 -6.81 5.82
C VAL A 230 -13.28 -7.51 5.25
N ALA A 231 -14.45 -7.26 5.83
CA ALA A 231 -15.71 -7.84 5.38
C ALA A 231 -15.94 -7.57 3.89
N ARG A 232 -15.66 -6.33 3.46
CA ARG A 232 -15.77 -5.91 2.08
C ARG A 232 -14.76 -6.61 1.15
N MET A 233 -13.48 -6.68 1.53
CA MET A 233 -12.46 -7.41 0.77
C MET A 233 -12.89 -8.86 0.52
N ILE A 234 -13.32 -9.56 1.56
CA ILE A 234 -13.69 -10.97 1.44
C ILE A 234 -15.08 -11.15 0.82
N SER A 235 -15.93 -10.12 0.76
CA SER A 235 -17.21 -10.21 0.04
C SER A 235 -17.02 -10.45 -1.47
N ASN A 236 -15.85 -10.12 -2.03
CA ASN A 236 -15.51 -10.40 -3.43
C ASN A 236 -15.28 -11.91 -3.65
N ALA A 237 -16.13 -12.52 -4.49
CA ALA A 237 -16.07 -13.94 -4.81
C ALA A 237 -14.78 -14.33 -5.57
N ASP A 238 -14.24 -13.44 -6.41
CA ASP A 238 -13.02 -13.70 -7.17
C ASP A 238 -11.79 -13.73 -6.25
N ILE A 239 -11.75 -12.82 -5.27
CA ILE A 239 -10.71 -12.81 -4.22
C ILE A 239 -10.78 -14.12 -3.43
N ARG A 240 -11.96 -14.53 -2.97
CA ARG A 240 -12.15 -15.81 -2.26
C ARG A 240 -11.67 -16.99 -3.09
N ALA A 241 -12.05 -17.07 -4.36
CA ALA A 241 -11.63 -18.15 -5.24
C ALA A 241 -10.10 -18.22 -5.39
N LYS A 242 -9.42 -17.07 -5.58
CA LYS A 242 -7.96 -17.00 -5.66
C LYS A 242 -7.28 -17.40 -4.35
N LEU A 243 -7.80 -16.92 -3.21
CA LEU A 243 -7.29 -17.25 -1.88
C LEU A 243 -7.35 -18.76 -1.59
N LEU A 244 -8.40 -19.46 -2.04
CA LEU A 244 -8.50 -20.92 -1.87
C LEU A 244 -7.45 -21.70 -2.68
N THR A 245 -6.95 -21.12 -3.77
CA THR A 245 -5.92 -21.75 -4.62
C THR A 245 -4.50 -21.43 -4.17
N ALA A 246 -4.33 -20.42 -3.30
CA ALA A 246 -3.02 -20.00 -2.81
C ALA A 246 -2.46 -21.01 -1.80
N GLN A 247 -1.25 -21.50 -2.06
CA GLN A 247 -0.59 -22.54 -1.27
C GLN A 247 0.48 -21.98 -0.33
N THR A 248 0.83 -20.70 -0.47
CA THR A 248 1.86 -20.05 0.34
C THR A 248 1.39 -18.71 0.89
N PRO A 249 1.92 -18.25 2.05
CA PRO A 249 1.64 -16.91 2.58
C PRO A 249 1.92 -15.79 1.57
N ALA A 250 2.98 -15.92 0.77
CA ALA A 250 3.33 -14.97 -0.29
C ALA A 250 2.24 -14.88 -1.37
N GLU A 251 1.73 -16.03 -1.85
CA GLU A 251 0.63 -16.05 -2.83
C GLU A 251 -0.65 -15.45 -2.27
N VAL A 252 -0.96 -15.72 -0.99
CA VAL A 252 -2.11 -15.11 -0.30
C VAL A 252 -1.95 -13.60 -0.21
N TYR A 253 -0.77 -13.15 0.21
CA TYR A 253 -0.45 -11.73 0.31
C TYR A 253 -0.54 -11.03 -1.05
N GLU A 254 -0.03 -11.64 -2.12
CA GLU A 254 -0.15 -11.13 -3.48
C GLU A 254 -1.62 -10.99 -3.91
N VAL A 255 -2.47 -11.97 -3.62
CA VAL A 255 -3.92 -11.87 -3.93
C VAL A 255 -4.58 -10.69 -3.20
N ILE A 256 -4.18 -10.43 -1.95
CA ILE A 256 -4.71 -9.33 -1.13
C ILE A 256 -4.14 -7.97 -1.57
N GLU A 257 -2.89 -7.92 -2.02
CA GLU A 257 -2.20 -6.70 -2.45
C GLU A 257 -2.57 -6.27 -3.88
N VAL A 258 -2.60 -7.22 -4.82
CA VAL A 258 -2.69 -6.97 -6.27
C VAL A 258 -4.09 -6.58 -6.72
N GLU A 259 -5.15 -6.96 -6.00
CA GLU A 259 -6.54 -6.61 -6.34
C GLU A 259 -6.85 -5.14 -5.99
N PRO A 260 -6.76 -4.20 -6.95
CA PRO A 260 -7.02 -2.79 -6.73
C PRO A 260 -8.50 -2.58 -6.97
N SER A 261 -9.36 -3.28 -6.22
CA SER A 261 -10.76 -2.88 -6.24
C SER A 261 -10.82 -1.52 -5.55
N GLU A 262 -11.26 -0.50 -6.30
CA GLU A 262 -11.42 0.91 -5.91
C GLU A 262 -12.36 1.14 -4.71
N ASN A 263 -12.68 0.11 -3.90
CA ASN A 263 -13.64 0.20 -2.83
C ASN A 263 -13.18 -0.38 -1.48
N TYR A 264 -12.02 -1.05 -1.37
CA TYR A 264 -11.63 -1.72 -0.10
C TYR A 264 -10.41 -1.11 0.59
N ASN A 265 -9.46 -0.56 -0.17
CA ASN A 265 -8.22 0.03 0.33
C ASN A 265 -8.36 1.47 0.88
N TYR A 266 -9.59 1.91 1.20
CA TYR A 266 -9.93 3.33 1.24
C TYR A 266 -10.46 3.87 2.57
N PHE A 267 -10.35 3.14 3.68
CA PHE A 267 -11.13 3.44 4.88
C PHE A 267 -10.33 3.59 6.17
N LEU A 268 -9.25 4.36 6.11
CA LEU A 268 -8.61 4.86 7.33
C LEU A 268 -8.61 6.39 7.21
N GLU A 269 -9.75 6.96 7.61
CA GLU A 269 -10.00 8.35 8.01
C GLU A 269 -10.56 8.20 9.45
N ASP A 270 -10.07 8.80 10.52
CA ASP A 270 -9.39 10.09 10.75
C ASP A 270 -8.02 9.96 11.43
#